data_AF-A0A553G8N5-F1
#
_entry.id   AF-A0A553G8N5-F1
#
_cell.length_a   1.000
_cell.length_b   1.000
_cell.length_c   1.000
_cell.angle_alpha   90.00
_cell.angle_beta   90.00
_cell.angle_gamma   90.00
#
_symmetry.space_group_name_H-M   'P 1'
#
loop_
_entity.id
_entity.type
_entity.pdbx_description
1 polymer ?
#
loop_
_entity_poly.entity_id
_entity_poly.type
_entity_poly.pdbx_seq_one_letter_code
_entity_poly.pdbx_strand_id
1 'polypeptide(L)'
;MKPHFEVADVLNRHLDQIEQLCANSWQARTLYALAACRTARLGGHVDRCDNPNCQALHMSYNSCRNRHCPKCQGHKREEWIRKREADLLNTPYFHVVFTLPQQLNGLALCKPEMLYALLFQTANSIIQSFAANHKFLGARTGMVAILHTWGQNLSLHPHLHCIVPGGGITTAGKWKQVQRNGKYLFPVKAMSKVFRARMMAALRKETHLQQSLARKLVQTPWVVYCKQPFAGPQQVIEYMGRYTHKVAISNHRIRTVDLNSMSFTAKDYRKGGQKHVISLSHQEFIRRLSLHILPKGFVRIRHYGILASSLKQKVRELVEQQIGKATIKERPPLKHRVCYTCSKGQLVTLITFDARGPPPLDLLAYLTQI
;
A
#
# COMPACT_ATOMS: atom_id res chain seq x y z
N MET A 1 9.93 13.47 -12.91
CA MET A 1 9.87 14.83 -12.32
C MET A 1 10.23 14.74 -10.85
N LYS A 2 11.19 15.53 -10.37
CA LYS A 2 11.58 15.57 -8.95
C LYS A 2 10.52 16.39 -8.19
N PRO A 3 10.08 15.97 -6.99
CA PRO A 3 9.22 16.82 -6.16
C PRO A 3 9.99 18.07 -5.71
N HIS A 4 9.28 19.19 -5.53
CA HIS A 4 9.88 20.44 -5.03
C HIS A 4 10.24 20.32 -3.56
N PHE A 5 9.35 19.70 -2.78
CA PHE A 5 9.53 19.42 -1.36
C PHE A 5 9.25 17.94 -1.07
N GLU A 6 9.90 17.43 -0.05
CA GLU A 6 9.80 16.06 0.43
C GLU A 6 9.35 16.01 1.89
N VAL A 7 8.81 14.86 2.30
CA VAL A 7 8.51 14.60 3.73
C VAL A 7 9.75 14.80 4.61
N ALA A 8 10.95 14.50 4.08
CA ALA A 8 12.21 14.70 4.80
C ALA A 8 12.48 16.16 5.13
N ASP A 9 12.06 17.12 4.29
CA ASP A 9 12.29 18.55 4.52
C ASP A 9 11.53 19.05 5.76
N VAL A 10 10.33 18.50 6.02
CA VAL A 10 9.56 18.79 7.22
C VAL A 10 10.17 18.10 8.46
N LEU A 11 10.58 16.83 8.31
CA LEU A 11 11.16 16.07 9.43
C LEU A 11 12.52 16.61 9.89
N ASN A 12 13.37 17.06 8.95
CA ASN A 12 14.70 17.59 9.26
C ASN A 12 14.65 18.88 10.09
N ARG A 13 13.55 19.65 9.98
CA ARG A 13 13.33 20.87 10.78
C ARG A 13 12.92 20.60 12.23
N HIS A 14 12.59 19.35 12.58
CA HIS A 14 12.00 18.95 13.88
C HIS A 14 12.62 17.64 14.42
N LEU A 15 13.87 17.32 14.07
CA LEU A 15 14.49 16.04 14.43
C LEU A 15 14.58 15.82 15.96
N ASP A 16 14.87 16.90 16.68
CA ASP A 16 14.95 16.99 18.14
C ASP A 16 13.58 16.80 18.82
N GLN A 17 12.48 17.09 18.12
CA GLN A 17 11.12 17.02 18.65
C GLN A 17 10.34 15.76 18.22
N ILE A 18 10.90 14.91 17.35
CA ILE A 18 10.20 13.74 16.79
C ILE A 18 9.62 12.83 17.88
N GLU A 19 10.35 12.60 18.97
CA GLU A 19 9.92 11.71 20.05
C GLU A 19 8.72 12.27 20.83
N GLN A 20 8.58 13.59 20.89
CA GLN A 20 7.45 14.28 21.53
C GLN A 20 6.19 14.28 20.63
N LEU A 21 6.38 14.09 19.32
CA LEU A 21 5.31 14.18 18.30
C LEU A 21 4.75 12.82 17.87
N CYS A 22 5.22 11.73 18.46
CA CYS A 22 4.77 10.38 18.15
C CYS A 22 4.48 9.57 19.41
N ALA A 23 3.70 8.49 19.27
CA ALA A 23 3.18 7.74 20.40
C ALA A 23 4.18 6.72 20.98
N ASN A 24 5.23 6.36 20.24
CA ASN A 24 6.20 5.34 20.67
C ASN A 24 7.50 5.39 19.86
N SER A 25 8.53 4.70 20.39
CA SER A 25 9.86 4.61 19.77
C SER A 25 9.88 3.97 18.38
N TRP A 26 8.93 3.10 18.04
CA TRP A 26 8.83 2.51 16.70
C TRP A 26 8.44 3.56 15.65
N GLN A 27 7.51 4.45 16.00
CA GLN A 27 7.15 5.59 15.16
C GLN A 27 8.33 6.56 15.03
N ALA A 28 9.00 6.91 16.13
CA ALA A 28 10.19 7.78 16.12
C ALA A 28 11.28 7.24 15.19
N ARG A 29 11.68 5.96 15.36
CA ARG A 29 12.68 5.29 14.51
C ARG A 29 12.29 5.29 13.04
N THR A 30 11.01 5.14 12.74
CA THR A 30 10.51 5.22 11.36
C THR A 30 10.64 6.63 10.80
N LEU A 31 10.28 7.65 11.57
CA LEU A 31 10.42 9.06 11.16
C LEU A 31 11.89 9.45 10.96
N TYR A 32 12.80 9.05 11.85
CA TYR A 32 14.24 9.24 11.65
C TYR A 32 14.76 8.55 10.39
N ALA A 33 14.31 7.33 10.10
CA ALA A 33 14.67 6.63 8.87
C ALA A 33 14.14 7.36 7.61
N LEU A 34 12.95 7.97 7.69
CA LEU A 34 12.38 8.76 6.59
C LEU A 34 13.19 10.04 6.36
N ALA A 35 13.61 10.73 7.43
CA ALA A 35 14.43 11.93 7.37
C ALA A 35 15.82 11.68 6.78
N ALA A 36 16.47 10.58 7.17
CA ALA A 36 17.79 10.18 6.66
C ALA A 36 17.79 9.60 5.24
N CYS A 37 16.62 9.38 4.62
CA CYS A 37 16.54 8.63 3.38
C CYS A 37 17.18 9.35 2.18
N ARG A 38 18.14 8.69 1.50
CA ARG A 38 18.91 9.23 0.37
C ARG A 38 19.75 10.45 0.77
N THR A 39 20.38 10.39 1.94
CA THR A 39 21.37 11.39 2.39
C THR A 39 22.66 10.68 2.79
N ALA A 40 23.74 11.45 2.98
CA ALA A 40 25.04 10.94 3.41
C ALA A 40 24.98 10.13 4.72
N ARG A 41 23.97 10.38 5.58
CA ARG A 41 23.76 9.64 6.84
C ARG A 41 23.55 8.14 6.65
N LEU A 42 23.12 7.70 5.47
CA LEU A 42 22.96 6.27 5.15
C LEU A 42 24.10 5.72 4.28
N GLY A 43 25.16 6.50 4.10
CA GLY A 43 26.21 6.21 3.13
C GLY A 43 25.69 6.20 1.69
N GLY A 44 26.50 5.66 0.78
CA GLY A 44 26.17 5.61 -0.63
C GLY A 44 26.92 4.55 -1.39
N HIS A 45 26.84 4.65 -2.70
CA HIS A 45 27.52 3.78 -3.66
C HIS A 45 27.93 4.57 -4.89
N VAL A 46 28.95 4.07 -5.56
CA VAL A 46 29.40 4.53 -6.87
C VAL A 46 29.17 3.39 -7.85
N ASP A 47 28.36 3.67 -8.86
CA ASP A 47 28.11 2.77 -9.98
C ASP A 47 28.88 3.22 -11.22
N ARG A 48 29.33 2.26 -12.03
CA ARG A 48 29.90 2.49 -13.36
C ARG A 48 28.98 1.91 -14.42
N CYS A 49 28.81 2.65 -15.52
CA CYS A 49 28.11 2.16 -16.70
C CYS A 49 28.92 1.06 -17.39
N ASP A 50 28.32 -0.10 -17.64
CA ASP A 50 28.97 -1.22 -18.33
C ASP A 50 29.10 -1.03 -19.85
N ASN A 51 28.47 0.00 -20.43
CA ASN A 51 28.58 0.30 -21.85
C ASN A 51 30.00 0.84 -22.16
N PRO A 52 30.79 0.16 -23.02
CA PRO A 52 32.15 0.57 -23.37
C PRO A 52 32.24 2.01 -23.89
N ASN A 53 31.22 2.49 -24.58
CA ASN A 53 31.17 3.85 -25.13
C ASN A 53 30.73 4.92 -24.12
N CYS A 54 30.49 4.55 -22.86
CA CYS A 54 29.99 5.47 -21.84
C CYS A 54 30.84 5.47 -20.58
N GLN A 55 30.99 4.32 -19.92
CA GLN A 55 31.79 4.14 -18.68
C GLN A 55 31.56 5.19 -17.57
N ALA A 56 30.46 5.95 -17.62
CA ALA A 56 30.21 7.05 -16.70
C ALA A 56 30.06 6.55 -15.26
N LEU A 57 30.67 7.27 -14.32
CA LEU A 57 30.50 7.05 -12.89
C LEU A 57 29.30 7.82 -12.34
N HIS A 58 28.59 7.17 -11.43
CA HIS A 58 27.36 7.67 -10.86
C HIS A 58 27.36 7.45 -9.35
N MET A 59 27.39 8.53 -8.58
CA MET A 59 27.31 8.47 -7.13
C MET A 59 25.86 8.64 -6.66
N SER A 60 25.42 7.80 -5.72
CA SER A 60 24.07 7.87 -5.15
C SER A 60 24.06 7.51 -3.66
N TYR A 61 23.25 8.22 -2.88
CA TYR A 61 23.02 7.88 -1.46
C TYR A 61 22.04 6.72 -1.30
N ASN A 62 22.25 5.94 -0.24
CA ASN A 62 21.44 4.77 0.05
C ASN A 62 20.04 5.13 0.54
N SER A 63 19.08 4.25 0.25
CA SER A 63 17.69 4.41 0.70
C SER A 63 17.51 3.86 2.11
N CYS A 64 16.59 4.41 2.91
CA CYS A 64 16.30 3.87 4.25
C CYS A 64 15.54 2.54 4.25
N ARG A 65 15.09 2.08 3.07
CA ARG A 65 14.34 0.83 2.83
C ARG A 65 13.03 0.69 3.62
N ASN A 66 12.62 1.71 4.39
CA ASN A 66 11.41 1.68 5.21
C ASN A 66 10.15 1.68 4.33
N ARG A 67 9.20 0.80 4.67
CA ARG A 67 7.91 0.61 3.96
C ARG A 67 6.99 1.84 3.98
N HIS A 68 7.22 2.78 4.89
CA HIS A 68 6.47 4.04 5.02
C HIS A 68 7.14 5.21 4.28
N CYS A 69 8.32 5.02 3.69
CA CYS A 69 9.06 6.10 3.04
C CYS A 69 8.54 6.38 1.61
N PRO A 70 8.14 7.64 1.29
CA PRO A 70 7.66 7.99 -0.06
C PRO A 70 8.72 7.83 -1.16
N LYS A 71 10.01 7.86 -0.82
CA LYS A 71 11.13 7.73 -1.77
C LYS A 71 11.48 6.28 -2.09
N CYS A 72 11.27 5.36 -1.14
CA CYS A 72 11.75 3.98 -1.26
C CYS A 72 10.79 3.05 -2.01
N GLN A 73 9.48 3.35 -2.01
CA GLN A 73 8.47 2.37 -2.40
C GLN A 73 8.23 2.24 -3.92
N GLY A 74 8.77 3.14 -4.74
CA GLY A 74 8.52 3.20 -6.18
C GLY A 74 8.95 1.93 -6.94
N HIS A 75 10.21 1.50 -6.79
CA HIS A 75 10.71 0.31 -7.48
C HIS A 75 10.06 -0.98 -6.95
N LYS A 76 9.95 -1.12 -5.61
CA LYS A 76 9.30 -2.27 -4.97
C LYS A 76 7.86 -2.45 -5.43
N ARG A 77 7.16 -1.33 -5.66
CA ARG A 77 5.83 -1.33 -6.25
C ARG A 77 5.82 -2.00 -7.63
N GLU A 78 6.71 -1.60 -8.53
CA GLU A 78 6.74 -2.13 -9.90
C GLU A 78 7.17 -3.60 -9.96
N GLU A 79 8.16 -4.00 -9.17
CA GLU A 79 8.54 -5.41 -9.03
C GLU A 79 7.40 -6.27 -8.49
N TRP A 80 6.73 -5.77 -7.44
CA TRP A 80 5.58 -6.46 -6.86
C TRP A 80 4.43 -6.56 -7.85
N ILE A 81 4.16 -5.50 -8.62
CA ILE A 81 3.18 -5.50 -9.70
C ILE A 81 3.48 -6.63 -10.67
N ARG A 82 4.69 -6.70 -11.25
CA ARG A 82 5.07 -7.73 -12.22
C ARG A 82 4.87 -9.15 -11.68
N LYS A 83 5.29 -9.39 -10.42
CA LYS A 83 5.09 -10.67 -9.74
C LYS A 83 3.62 -11.02 -9.52
N ARG A 84 2.74 -10.02 -9.44
CA ARG A 84 1.29 -10.23 -9.28
C ARG A 84 0.58 -10.42 -10.61
N GLU A 85 1.09 -9.92 -11.72
CA GLU A 85 0.49 -10.16 -13.04
C GLU A 85 0.45 -11.65 -13.33
N ALA A 86 1.55 -12.37 -13.07
CA ALA A 86 1.64 -13.82 -13.23
C ALA A 86 0.71 -14.64 -12.29
N ASP A 87 0.07 -13.99 -11.31
CA ASP A 87 -0.87 -14.63 -10.39
C ASP A 87 -2.34 -14.34 -10.77
N LEU A 88 -2.62 -13.59 -11.84
CA LEU A 88 -3.98 -13.23 -12.24
C LEU A 88 -4.68 -14.36 -12.99
N LEU A 89 -5.95 -14.54 -12.66
CA LEU A 89 -6.87 -15.44 -13.32
C LEU A 89 -7.56 -14.69 -14.47
N ASN A 90 -7.96 -15.41 -15.52
CA ASN A 90 -8.69 -14.84 -16.67
C ASN A 90 -10.16 -14.53 -16.33
N THR A 91 -10.39 -13.66 -15.36
CA THR A 91 -11.71 -13.25 -14.89
C THR A 91 -11.71 -11.74 -14.59
N PRO A 92 -12.87 -11.06 -14.68
CA PRO A 92 -13.03 -9.75 -14.08
C PRO A 92 -12.69 -9.80 -12.58
N TYR A 93 -12.20 -8.70 -12.04
CA TYR A 93 -11.94 -8.53 -10.61
C TYR A 93 -12.74 -7.36 -10.08
N PHE A 94 -13.21 -7.48 -8.85
CA PHE A 94 -13.97 -6.46 -8.15
C PHE A 94 -13.13 -5.81 -7.06
N HIS A 95 -13.38 -4.53 -6.85
CA HIS A 95 -12.77 -3.77 -5.77
C HIS A 95 -13.79 -3.56 -4.65
N VAL A 96 -13.64 -4.32 -3.57
CA VAL A 96 -14.47 -4.23 -2.38
C VAL A 96 -13.71 -3.47 -1.30
N VAL A 97 -14.31 -2.44 -0.71
CA VAL A 97 -13.73 -1.66 0.39
C VAL A 97 -14.53 -1.90 1.66
N PHE A 98 -13.83 -2.24 2.74
CA PHE A 98 -14.39 -2.27 4.09
C PHE A 98 -13.80 -1.12 4.89
N THR A 99 -14.64 -0.18 5.34
CA THR A 99 -14.19 1.01 6.07
C THR A 99 -14.67 1.00 7.51
N LEU A 100 -13.75 1.17 8.46
CA LEU A 100 -14.13 1.30 9.87
C LEU A 100 -14.75 2.68 10.16
N PRO A 101 -15.82 2.75 10.97
CA PRO A 101 -16.37 4.02 11.42
C PRO A 101 -15.38 4.77 12.33
N GLN A 102 -15.40 6.11 12.28
CA GLN A 102 -14.45 6.96 13.02
C GLN A 102 -14.50 6.75 14.55
N GLN A 103 -15.63 6.27 15.06
CA GLN A 103 -15.83 5.95 16.47
C GLN A 103 -14.84 4.89 16.97
N LEU A 104 -14.27 4.08 16.07
CA LEU A 104 -13.22 3.11 16.38
C LEU A 104 -11.80 3.70 16.33
N ASN A 105 -11.63 4.99 16.01
CA ASN A 105 -10.30 5.60 15.93
C ASN A 105 -9.55 5.54 17.26
N GLY A 106 -10.24 5.67 18.40
CA GLY A 106 -9.62 5.48 19.72
C GLY A 106 -9.00 4.08 19.88
N LEU A 107 -9.74 3.03 19.48
CA LEU A 107 -9.20 1.66 19.47
C LEU A 107 -8.08 1.48 18.43
N ALA A 108 -8.15 2.17 17.30
CA ALA A 108 -7.10 2.15 16.29
C ALA A 108 -5.80 2.79 16.77
N LEU A 109 -5.85 3.70 17.74
CA LEU A 109 -4.68 4.30 18.38
C LEU A 109 -4.15 3.41 19.52
N CYS A 110 -5.03 2.93 20.39
CA CYS A 110 -4.62 2.20 21.59
C CYS A 110 -4.33 0.71 21.35
N LYS A 111 -5.08 0.06 20.45
CA LYS A 111 -4.98 -1.38 20.14
C LYS A 111 -5.00 -1.65 18.63
N PRO A 112 -4.08 -1.04 17.84
CA PRO A 112 -4.09 -1.13 16.38
C PRO A 112 -3.97 -2.56 15.86
N GLU A 113 -3.08 -3.38 16.44
CA GLU A 113 -2.83 -4.75 15.97
C GLU A 113 -4.08 -5.62 16.02
N MET A 114 -4.75 -5.61 17.17
CA MET A 114 -6.00 -6.34 17.39
C MET A 114 -7.10 -5.82 16.43
N LEU A 115 -7.33 -4.50 16.40
CA LEU A 115 -8.42 -3.94 15.60
C LEU A 115 -8.23 -4.22 14.10
N TYR A 116 -7.01 -4.03 13.59
CA TYR A 116 -6.72 -4.28 12.18
C TYR A 116 -6.75 -5.78 11.86
N ALA A 117 -6.32 -6.65 12.78
CA ALA A 117 -6.47 -8.10 12.61
C ALA A 117 -7.95 -8.52 12.52
N LEU A 118 -8.81 -7.98 13.39
CA LEU A 118 -10.26 -8.21 13.34
C LEU A 118 -10.88 -7.70 12.03
N LEU A 119 -10.45 -6.54 11.55
CA LEU A 119 -10.89 -6.00 10.26
C LEU A 119 -10.56 -6.96 9.11
N PHE A 120 -9.34 -7.50 9.06
CA PHE A 120 -8.95 -8.51 8.06
C PHE A 120 -9.75 -9.80 8.15
N GLN A 121 -9.87 -10.36 9.36
CA GLN A 121 -10.61 -11.60 9.59
C GLN A 121 -12.08 -11.45 9.22
N THR A 122 -12.70 -10.33 9.61
CA THR A 122 -14.10 -10.06 9.33
C THR A 122 -14.34 -9.86 7.84
N ALA A 123 -13.51 -9.07 7.16
CA ALA A 123 -13.62 -8.90 5.71
C ALA A 123 -13.51 -10.24 4.96
N ASN A 124 -12.54 -11.09 5.34
CA ASN A 124 -12.40 -12.42 4.75
C ASN A 124 -13.63 -13.29 5.00
N SER A 125 -14.09 -13.35 6.25
CA SER A 125 -15.29 -14.10 6.62
C SER A 125 -16.51 -13.68 5.81
N ILE A 126 -16.70 -12.37 5.58
CA ILE A 126 -17.83 -11.85 4.80
C ILE A 126 -17.72 -12.30 3.35
N ILE A 127 -16.58 -12.05 2.70
CA ILE A 127 -16.34 -12.46 1.31
C ILE A 127 -16.59 -13.95 1.12
N GLN A 128 -16.04 -14.81 2.00
CA GLN A 128 -16.23 -16.26 1.89
C GLN A 128 -17.69 -16.67 2.11
N SER A 129 -18.38 -16.10 3.11
CA SER A 129 -19.79 -16.45 3.36
C SER A 129 -20.75 -16.01 2.25
N PHE A 130 -20.51 -14.85 1.64
CA PHE A 130 -21.30 -14.40 0.49
C PHE A 130 -20.96 -15.21 -0.77
N ALA A 131 -19.70 -15.58 -0.96
CA ALA A 131 -19.28 -16.43 -2.07
C ALA A 131 -19.88 -17.84 -1.98
N ALA A 132 -19.94 -18.42 -0.78
CA ALA A 132 -20.51 -19.75 -0.57
C ALA A 132 -22.03 -19.81 -0.79
N ASN A 133 -22.74 -18.68 -0.70
CA ASN A 133 -24.19 -18.65 -0.91
C ASN A 133 -24.54 -18.88 -2.39
N HIS A 134 -25.33 -19.94 -2.67
CA HIS A 134 -25.77 -20.32 -4.01
C HIS A 134 -26.59 -19.24 -4.74
N LYS A 135 -27.29 -18.36 -4.00
CA LYS A 135 -28.01 -17.20 -4.57
C LYS A 135 -27.07 -16.12 -5.12
N PHE A 136 -25.79 -16.14 -4.74
CA PHE A 136 -24.79 -15.19 -5.21
C PHE A 136 -23.78 -15.89 -6.12
N LEU A 137 -22.84 -16.64 -5.55
CA LEU A 137 -21.81 -17.34 -6.32
C LEU A 137 -21.91 -18.85 -6.14
N GLY A 138 -22.07 -19.37 -4.93
CA GLY A 138 -22.09 -20.81 -4.65
C GLY A 138 -20.75 -21.49 -4.95
N ALA A 139 -19.64 -20.80 -4.66
CA ALA A 139 -18.28 -21.30 -4.89
C ALA A 139 -17.29 -20.70 -3.89
N ARG A 140 -16.14 -21.36 -3.70
CA ARG A 140 -15.03 -20.84 -2.89
C ARG A 140 -14.26 -19.80 -3.69
N THR A 141 -14.21 -18.57 -3.19
CA THR A 141 -13.45 -17.47 -3.82
C THR A 141 -12.20 -17.13 -3.00
N GLY A 142 -11.53 -16.03 -3.36
CA GLY A 142 -10.37 -15.52 -2.65
C GLY A 142 -10.32 -14.00 -2.70
N MET A 143 -9.34 -13.41 -2.02
CA MET A 143 -9.08 -11.99 -2.16
C MET A 143 -7.64 -11.63 -1.84
N VAL A 144 -7.16 -10.54 -2.44
CA VAL A 144 -5.98 -9.81 -1.95
C VAL A 144 -6.48 -8.60 -1.18
N ALA A 145 -6.22 -8.55 0.12
CA ALA A 145 -6.66 -7.46 1.00
C ALA A 145 -5.48 -6.60 1.42
N ILE A 146 -5.62 -5.27 1.31
CA ILE A 146 -4.58 -4.27 1.57
C ILE A 146 -5.10 -3.25 2.58
N LEU A 147 -4.43 -3.12 3.73
CA LEU A 147 -4.79 -2.15 4.76
C LEU A 147 -4.24 -0.75 4.46
N HIS A 148 -5.14 0.23 4.45
CA HIS A 148 -4.84 1.66 4.45
C HIS A 148 -5.39 2.29 5.74
N THR A 149 -4.70 3.29 6.27
CA THR A 149 -5.06 3.94 7.54
C THR A 149 -5.28 5.45 7.42
N TRP A 150 -5.28 6.00 6.20
CA TRP A 150 -5.31 7.45 5.98
C TRP A 150 -6.38 7.88 4.99
N GLY A 151 -6.94 9.07 5.24
CA GLY A 151 -7.64 9.87 4.24
C GLY A 151 -6.68 10.73 3.41
N GLN A 152 -7.18 11.44 2.40
CA GLN A 152 -6.34 12.39 1.64
C GLN A 152 -5.82 13.52 2.55
N ASN A 153 -6.57 13.94 3.55
CA ASN A 153 -6.17 14.96 4.54
C ASN A 153 -5.30 14.42 5.70
N LEU A 154 -4.80 13.17 5.60
CA LEU A 154 -4.03 12.50 6.65
C LEU A 154 -4.78 12.30 7.97
N SER A 155 -6.12 12.30 7.94
CA SER A 155 -6.88 11.82 9.09
C SER A 155 -6.80 10.29 9.18
N LEU A 156 -6.86 9.76 10.40
CA LEU A 156 -6.94 8.33 10.65
C LEU A 156 -8.25 7.79 10.06
N HIS A 157 -8.11 6.92 9.06
CA HIS A 157 -9.21 6.33 8.31
C HIS A 157 -8.88 4.87 7.96
N PRO A 158 -8.97 3.91 8.89
CA PRO A 158 -8.66 2.52 8.63
C PRO A 158 -9.69 1.87 7.68
N HIS A 159 -9.20 1.32 6.57
CA HIS A 159 -10.00 0.61 5.59
C HIS A 159 -9.18 -0.46 4.85
N LEU A 160 -9.86 -1.49 4.37
CA LEU A 160 -9.27 -2.51 3.51
C LEU A 160 -9.69 -2.29 2.07
N HIS A 161 -8.72 -2.32 1.16
CA HIS A 161 -8.94 -2.54 -0.25
C HIS A 161 -8.84 -4.04 -0.54
N CYS A 162 -9.94 -4.67 -0.91
CA CYS A 162 -10.01 -6.07 -1.26
C CYS A 162 -10.20 -6.23 -2.78
N ILE A 163 -9.30 -6.97 -3.41
CA ILE A 163 -9.38 -7.35 -4.82
C ILE A 163 -9.89 -8.79 -4.88
N VAL A 164 -11.10 -8.96 -5.39
CA VAL A 164 -11.86 -10.22 -5.37
C VAL A 164 -12.07 -10.68 -6.81
N PRO A 165 -11.71 -11.91 -7.19
CA PRO A 165 -12.01 -12.40 -8.54
C PRO A 165 -13.52 -12.54 -8.71
N GLY A 166 -13.99 -12.29 -9.92
CA GLY A 166 -15.38 -12.44 -10.36
C GLY A 166 -15.81 -13.89 -10.54
N GLY A 167 -15.33 -14.78 -9.69
CA GLY A 167 -15.64 -16.19 -9.70
C GLY A 167 -14.98 -16.93 -8.55
N GLY A 168 -15.15 -18.25 -8.56
CA GLY A 168 -14.60 -19.15 -7.56
C GLY A 168 -14.67 -20.60 -8.02
N ILE A 169 -14.17 -21.50 -7.17
CA ILE A 169 -14.12 -22.94 -7.44
C ILE A 169 -15.25 -23.62 -6.66
N THR A 170 -16.09 -24.39 -7.35
CA THR A 170 -17.16 -25.18 -6.74
C THR A 170 -16.59 -26.37 -5.96
N THR A 171 -17.42 -27.07 -5.19
CA THR A 171 -17.01 -28.31 -4.53
C THR A 171 -16.57 -29.39 -5.52
N ALA A 172 -17.09 -29.36 -6.75
CA ALA A 172 -16.69 -30.25 -7.84
C ALA A 172 -15.40 -29.81 -8.57
N GLY A 173 -14.67 -28.80 -8.05
CA GLY A 173 -13.43 -28.32 -8.67
C GLY A 173 -13.62 -27.50 -9.95
N LYS A 174 -14.87 -27.16 -10.30
CA LYS A 174 -15.18 -26.39 -11.50
C LYS A 174 -15.16 -24.89 -11.22
N TRP A 175 -14.64 -24.11 -12.17
CA TRP A 175 -14.73 -22.66 -12.12
C TRP A 175 -16.17 -22.21 -12.32
N LYS A 176 -16.63 -21.33 -11.44
CA LYS A 176 -17.93 -20.70 -11.52
C LYS A 176 -17.77 -19.19 -11.56
N GLN A 177 -18.23 -18.60 -12.65
CA GLN A 177 -18.27 -17.16 -12.85
C GLN A 177 -19.41 -16.52 -12.05
N VAL A 178 -19.25 -15.27 -11.64
CA VAL A 178 -20.37 -14.49 -11.08
C VAL A 178 -21.48 -14.29 -12.12
N GLN A 179 -22.73 -14.26 -11.65
CA GLN A 179 -23.92 -14.06 -12.48
C GLN A 179 -23.99 -12.64 -13.09
N ARG A 180 -24.98 -12.40 -13.97
CA ARG A 180 -25.28 -11.08 -14.59
C ARG A 180 -24.10 -10.52 -15.40
N ASN A 181 -23.54 -11.33 -16.29
CA ASN A 181 -22.47 -10.97 -17.23
C ASN A 181 -21.25 -10.34 -16.55
N GLY A 182 -20.88 -10.79 -15.35
CA GLY A 182 -19.67 -10.30 -14.69
C GLY A 182 -19.78 -8.91 -14.05
N LYS A 183 -20.96 -8.26 -14.03
CA LYS A 183 -21.10 -6.85 -13.60
C LYS A 183 -21.35 -6.66 -12.10
N TYR A 184 -21.72 -7.72 -11.39
CA TYR A 184 -22.16 -7.64 -10.01
C TYR A 184 -21.59 -8.81 -9.20
N LEU A 185 -20.94 -8.49 -8.07
CA LEU A 185 -20.39 -9.49 -7.17
C LEU A 185 -21.36 -9.81 -6.03
N PHE A 186 -21.54 -8.88 -5.08
CA PHE A 186 -22.33 -9.09 -3.85
C PHE A 186 -23.16 -7.85 -3.47
N PRO A 187 -24.29 -8.01 -2.75
CA PRO A 187 -25.12 -6.89 -2.31
C PRO A 187 -24.46 -6.09 -1.19
N VAL A 188 -23.92 -4.92 -1.54
CA VAL A 188 -23.20 -4.04 -0.60
C VAL A 188 -24.03 -3.63 0.61
N LYS A 189 -25.34 -3.39 0.46
CA LYS A 189 -26.24 -3.08 1.58
C LYS A 189 -26.33 -4.22 2.59
N ALA A 190 -26.37 -5.47 2.11
CA ALA A 190 -26.35 -6.64 2.99
C ALA A 190 -24.97 -6.84 3.61
N MET A 191 -23.90 -6.72 2.81
CA MET A 191 -22.52 -6.81 3.31
C MET A 191 -22.25 -5.79 4.42
N SER A 192 -22.70 -4.54 4.28
CA SER A 192 -22.58 -3.50 5.31
C SER A 192 -23.24 -3.89 6.63
N LYS A 193 -24.46 -4.46 6.59
CA LYS A 193 -25.17 -4.92 7.79
C LYS A 193 -24.41 -6.07 8.47
N VAL A 194 -23.94 -7.04 7.68
CA VAL A 194 -23.17 -8.19 8.19
C VAL A 194 -21.80 -7.73 8.71
N PHE A 195 -21.18 -6.74 8.07
CA PHE A 195 -19.91 -6.16 8.50
C PHE A 195 -20.01 -5.53 9.88
N ARG A 196 -21.02 -4.68 10.10
CA ARG A 196 -21.33 -4.15 11.43
C ARG A 196 -21.52 -5.28 12.44
N ALA A 197 -22.38 -6.24 12.14
CA ALA A 197 -22.72 -7.32 13.07
C ALA A 197 -21.49 -8.14 13.48
N ARG A 198 -20.68 -8.61 12.50
CA ARG A 198 -19.50 -9.43 12.77
C ARG A 198 -18.38 -8.66 13.47
N MET A 199 -18.13 -7.40 13.09
CA MET A 199 -17.16 -6.57 13.80
C MET A 199 -17.59 -6.29 15.24
N MET A 200 -18.86 -5.98 15.47
CA MET A 200 -19.39 -5.75 16.82
C MET A 200 -19.26 -7.00 17.69
N ALA A 201 -19.58 -8.18 17.15
CA ALA A 201 -19.42 -9.45 17.85
C ALA A 201 -17.94 -9.71 18.19
N ALA A 202 -17.03 -9.52 17.23
CA ALA A 202 -15.60 -9.70 17.43
C ALA A 202 -15.04 -8.71 18.46
N LEU A 203 -15.43 -7.44 18.40
CA LEU A 203 -14.99 -6.41 19.34
C LEU A 203 -15.45 -6.70 20.78
N ARG A 204 -16.68 -7.21 20.97
CA ARG A 204 -17.17 -7.61 22.30
C ARG A 204 -16.43 -8.80 22.88
N LYS A 205 -15.93 -9.69 22.02
CA LYS A 205 -15.13 -10.85 22.44
C LYS A 205 -13.71 -10.45 22.85
N GLU A 206 -13.06 -9.60 22.06
CA GLU A 206 -11.66 -9.22 22.28
C GLU A 206 -11.47 -8.06 23.26
N THR A 207 -12.53 -7.30 23.56
CA THR A 207 -12.45 -6.10 24.39
C THR A 207 -13.70 -5.90 25.23
N HIS A 208 -13.54 -5.23 26.38
CA HIS A 208 -14.67 -4.66 27.11
C HIS A 208 -15.21 -3.42 26.35
N LEU A 209 -16.07 -3.67 25.37
CA LEU A 209 -16.67 -2.62 24.55
C LEU A 209 -17.70 -1.84 25.38
N GLN A 210 -17.34 -0.63 25.83
CA GLN A 210 -18.23 0.24 26.60
C GLN A 210 -19.60 0.40 25.92
N GLN A 211 -20.67 0.30 26.70
CA GLN A 211 -22.03 0.32 26.19
C GLN A 211 -22.37 1.61 25.42
N SER A 212 -21.81 2.75 25.84
CA SER A 212 -21.93 4.04 25.16
C SER A 212 -21.34 4.00 23.74
N LEU A 213 -20.14 3.44 23.57
CA LEU A 213 -19.51 3.24 22.27
C LEU A 213 -20.27 2.22 21.43
N ALA A 214 -20.71 1.11 22.03
CA ALA A 214 -21.50 0.09 21.34
C ALA A 214 -22.79 0.68 20.73
N ARG A 215 -23.53 1.51 21.49
CA ARG A 215 -24.73 2.22 21.00
C ARG A 215 -24.41 3.12 19.81
N LYS A 216 -23.34 3.94 19.90
CA LYS A 216 -22.89 4.81 18.80
C LYS A 216 -22.54 4.01 17.54
N LEU A 217 -21.86 2.87 17.68
CA LEU A 217 -21.48 2.01 16.55
C LEU A 217 -22.68 1.35 15.88
N VAL A 218 -23.72 1.01 16.62
CA VAL A 218 -24.97 0.45 16.07
C VAL A 218 -25.73 1.50 15.26
N GLN A 219 -25.80 2.74 15.77
CA GLN A 219 -26.48 3.87 15.11
C GLN A 219 -25.71 4.39 13.88
N THR A 220 -24.39 4.22 13.86
CA THR A 220 -23.55 4.67 12.74
C THR A 220 -23.75 3.75 11.52
N PRO A 221 -23.94 4.30 10.30
CA PRO A 221 -23.91 3.50 9.08
C PRO A 221 -22.52 2.92 8.83
N TRP A 222 -22.44 1.60 8.67
CA TRP A 222 -21.20 0.92 8.24
C TRP A 222 -21.17 0.83 6.73
N VAL A 223 -20.02 1.10 6.12
CA VAL A 223 -19.90 1.21 4.67
C VAL A 223 -18.99 0.11 4.14
N VAL A 224 -19.62 -0.76 3.35
CA VAL A 224 -18.93 -1.59 2.36
C VAL A 224 -19.22 -1.00 0.99
N TYR A 225 -18.17 -0.74 0.22
CA TYR A 225 -18.28 -0.28 -1.16
C TYR A 225 -17.81 -1.39 -2.10
N CYS A 226 -18.49 -1.60 -3.21
CA CYS A 226 -18.04 -2.49 -4.27
C CYS A 226 -18.05 -1.72 -5.58
N LYS A 227 -16.87 -1.50 -6.17
CA LYS A 227 -16.78 -0.94 -7.50
C LYS A 227 -17.16 -2.00 -8.53
N GLN A 228 -17.69 -1.55 -9.67
CA GLN A 228 -17.80 -2.37 -10.88
C GLN A 228 -16.46 -3.05 -11.21
N PRO A 229 -16.51 -4.21 -11.91
CA PRO A 229 -15.30 -4.94 -12.24
C PRO A 229 -14.31 -4.07 -13.00
N PHE A 230 -13.03 -4.32 -12.79
CA PHE A 230 -11.99 -3.75 -13.64
C PHE A 230 -12.21 -4.18 -15.10
N ALA A 231 -11.91 -3.29 -16.05
CA ALA A 231 -12.06 -3.55 -17.48
C ALA A 231 -11.15 -4.68 -18.01
N GLY A 232 -10.25 -5.21 -17.17
CA GLY A 232 -9.37 -6.34 -17.48
C GLY A 232 -8.25 -6.48 -16.45
N PRO A 233 -7.43 -7.55 -16.53
CA PRO A 233 -6.31 -7.82 -15.64
C PRO A 233 -5.36 -6.61 -15.49
N GLN A 234 -5.06 -5.91 -16.58
CA GLN A 234 -4.18 -4.73 -16.58
C GLN A 234 -4.64 -3.63 -15.61
N GLN A 235 -5.94 -3.32 -15.59
CA GLN A 235 -6.50 -2.30 -14.69
C GLN A 235 -6.50 -2.78 -13.24
N VAL A 236 -6.66 -4.08 -12.99
CA VAL A 236 -6.48 -4.67 -11.65
C VAL A 236 -5.06 -4.40 -11.16
N ILE A 237 -4.08 -4.56 -12.04
CA ILE A 237 -2.67 -4.40 -11.69
C ILE A 237 -2.32 -2.94 -11.44
N GLU A 238 -2.73 -2.05 -12.34
CA GLU A 238 -2.51 -0.61 -12.16
C GLU A 238 -3.18 -0.13 -10.86
N TYR A 239 -4.36 -0.68 -10.57
CA TYR A 239 -5.02 -0.49 -9.30
C TYR A 239 -4.17 -1.04 -8.15
N MET A 240 -3.86 -2.33 -8.09
CA MET A 240 -3.07 -2.95 -7.03
C MET A 240 -1.75 -2.20 -6.78
N GLY A 241 -1.05 -1.80 -7.85
CA GLY A 241 0.14 -0.96 -7.77
C GLY A 241 -0.07 0.35 -7.02
N ARG A 242 -1.16 1.06 -7.33
CA ARG A 242 -1.50 2.34 -6.68
C ARG A 242 -1.81 2.21 -5.18
N TYR A 243 -2.20 1.03 -4.69
CA TYR A 243 -2.61 0.86 -3.29
C TYR A 243 -1.64 0.01 -2.46
N THR A 244 -0.87 -0.90 -3.04
CA THR A 244 -0.05 -1.85 -2.26
C THR A 244 1.19 -1.25 -1.62
N HIS A 245 1.80 -0.29 -2.29
CA HIS A 245 3.05 0.36 -1.88
C HIS A 245 2.86 1.85 -1.61
N LYS A 246 1.61 2.29 -1.60
CA LYS A 246 1.24 3.65 -1.24
C LYS A 246 1.62 3.91 0.23
N VAL A 247 2.13 5.10 0.46
CA VAL A 247 2.36 5.66 1.80
C VAL A 247 1.32 6.74 2.06
N ALA A 248 1.27 7.25 3.30
CA ALA A 248 0.27 8.23 3.72
C ALA A 248 0.21 9.46 2.79
N ILE A 249 1.38 9.97 2.38
CA ILE A 249 1.51 11.12 1.50
C ILE A 249 2.64 10.91 0.49
N SER A 250 2.42 11.31 -0.76
CA SER A 250 3.48 11.39 -1.78
C SER A 250 4.14 12.76 -1.73
N ASN A 251 5.46 12.84 -1.93
CA ASN A 251 6.20 14.10 -1.99
C ASN A 251 5.59 15.08 -3.02
N HIS A 252 5.05 14.58 -4.13
CA HIS A 252 4.37 15.41 -5.14
C HIS A 252 3.09 16.12 -4.66
N ARG A 253 2.57 15.75 -3.49
CA ARG A 253 1.43 16.45 -2.88
C ARG A 253 1.86 17.65 -2.06
N ILE A 254 3.10 17.68 -1.58
CA ILE A 254 3.64 18.77 -0.77
C ILE A 254 3.88 19.97 -1.69
N ARG A 255 3.40 21.14 -1.27
CA ARG A 255 3.40 22.37 -2.06
C ARG A 255 4.38 23.40 -1.51
N THR A 256 4.33 23.65 -0.21
CA THR A 256 5.23 24.57 0.49
C THR A 256 5.73 23.95 1.78
N VAL A 257 6.93 24.31 2.18
CA VAL A 257 7.52 24.05 3.50
C VAL A 257 8.21 25.35 3.93
N ASP A 258 7.48 26.14 4.70
CA ASP A 258 7.89 27.45 5.18
C ASP A 258 8.61 27.31 6.54
N LEU A 259 8.82 28.42 7.26
CA LEU A 259 9.46 28.37 8.59
C LEU A 259 8.61 27.63 9.62
N ASN A 260 7.31 27.94 9.68
CA ASN A 260 6.41 27.46 10.74
C ASN A 260 5.36 26.44 10.27
N SER A 261 5.19 26.29 8.95
CA SER A 261 4.08 25.52 8.39
C SER A 261 4.46 24.86 7.07
N MET A 262 3.67 23.85 6.70
CA MET A 262 3.73 23.24 5.39
C MET A 262 2.33 23.22 4.77
N SER A 263 2.26 22.99 3.46
CA SER A 263 1.00 22.81 2.76
C SER A 263 1.04 21.61 1.80
N PHE A 264 -0.10 20.92 1.64
CA PHE A 264 -0.22 19.86 0.64
C PHE A 264 -1.60 19.85 -0.04
N THR A 265 -1.65 19.37 -1.28
CA THR A 265 -2.90 19.23 -2.03
C THR A 265 -3.67 17.99 -1.59
N ALA A 266 -4.96 18.13 -1.26
CA ALA A 266 -5.91 17.05 -0.99
C ALA A 266 -7.10 17.13 -1.96
N LYS A 267 -7.78 15.99 -2.16
CA LYS A 267 -9.03 15.93 -2.92
C LYS A 267 -10.21 15.89 -1.96
N ASP A 268 -11.21 16.72 -2.21
CA ASP A 268 -12.50 16.64 -1.53
C ASP A 268 -13.44 15.76 -2.35
N TYR A 269 -13.60 14.50 -1.93
CA TYR A 269 -14.50 13.56 -2.60
C TYR A 269 -15.98 13.91 -2.42
N ARG A 270 -16.35 14.72 -1.42
CA ARG A 270 -17.73 15.19 -1.25
C ARG A 270 -18.08 16.24 -2.31
N LYS A 271 -17.07 16.98 -2.79
CA LYS A 271 -17.17 17.97 -3.87
C LYS A 271 -16.60 17.44 -5.19
N GLY A 272 -16.95 16.22 -5.59
CA GLY A 272 -16.57 15.66 -6.90
C GLY A 272 -15.05 15.41 -7.08
N GLY A 273 -14.26 15.42 -6.02
CA GLY A 273 -12.81 15.23 -6.08
C GLY A 273 -12.01 16.49 -6.38
N GLN A 274 -12.63 17.68 -6.24
CA GLN A 274 -11.95 18.97 -6.37
C GLN A 274 -10.72 19.03 -5.47
N LYS A 275 -9.62 19.56 -6.02
CA LYS A 275 -8.36 19.72 -5.29
C LYS A 275 -8.43 20.98 -4.44
N HIS A 276 -8.07 20.87 -3.18
CA HIS A 276 -7.87 22.00 -2.28
C HIS A 276 -6.52 21.87 -1.58
N VAL A 277 -6.01 22.97 -1.03
CA VAL A 277 -4.77 22.99 -0.26
C VAL A 277 -5.11 22.88 1.22
N ILE A 278 -4.36 22.04 1.94
CA ILE A 278 -4.40 21.92 3.39
C ILE A 278 -3.06 22.43 3.92
N SER A 279 -3.12 23.43 4.78
CA SER A 279 -1.95 23.95 5.51
C SER A 279 -1.98 23.46 6.95
N LEU A 280 -0.84 23.01 7.47
CA LEU A 280 -0.66 22.52 8.85
C LEU A 280 0.65 23.07 9.41
N SER A 281 0.75 23.19 10.73
CA SER A 281 2.05 23.29 11.37
C SER A 281 2.88 22.03 11.10
N HIS A 282 4.21 22.15 11.17
CA HIS A 282 5.10 20.99 11.02
C HIS A 282 4.79 19.90 12.05
N GLN A 283 4.56 20.30 13.30
CA GLN A 283 4.22 19.39 14.40
C GLN A 283 2.93 18.60 14.12
N GLU A 284 1.87 19.27 13.66
CA GLU A 284 0.60 18.60 13.35
C GLU A 284 0.73 17.68 12.12
N PHE A 285 1.53 18.07 11.13
CA PHE A 285 1.84 17.19 10.00
C PHE A 285 2.58 15.92 10.45
N ILE A 286 3.62 16.05 11.28
CA ILE A 286 4.40 14.93 11.80
C ILE A 286 3.52 14.01 12.66
N ARG A 287 2.71 14.60 13.55
CA ARG A 287 1.74 13.88 14.37
C ARG A 287 0.74 13.10 13.53
N ARG A 288 0.18 13.69 12.45
CA ARG A 288 -0.72 12.96 11.53
C ARG A 288 0.00 11.89 10.74
N LEU A 289 1.21 12.16 10.26
CA LEU A 289 2.01 11.19 9.52
C LEU A 289 2.31 9.95 10.37
N SER A 290 2.60 10.13 11.65
CA SER A 290 2.94 9.04 12.57
C SER A 290 1.76 8.09 12.81
N LEU A 291 0.50 8.55 12.72
CA LEU A 291 -0.71 7.73 12.79
C LEU A 291 -0.77 6.62 11.73
N HIS A 292 -0.01 6.77 10.66
CA HIS A 292 -0.02 5.87 9.51
C HIS A 292 1.19 4.93 9.47
N ILE A 293 2.04 5.00 10.50
CA ILE A 293 3.09 4.02 10.74
C ILE A 293 2.42 2.80 11.39
N LEU A 294 2.48 1.67 10.70
CA LEU A 294 1.82 0.46 11.16
C LEU A 294 2.63 -0.19 12.28
N PRO A 295 1.99 -0.97 13.17
CA PRO A 295 2.70 -1.68 14.23
C PRO A 295 3.83 -2.56 13.67
N LYS A 296 4.85 -2.77 14.48
CA LYS A 296 6.05 -3.53 14.08
C LYS A 296 5.65 -4.95 13.65
N GLY A 297 6.13 -5.40 12.50
CA GLY A 297 5.79 -6.73 11.98
C GLY A 297 4.37 -6.87 11.40
N PHE A 298 3.51 -5.84 11.48
CA PHE A 298 2.13 -5.97 11.02
C PHE A 298 2.04 -6.14 9.49
N VAL A 299 1.46 -7.27 9.07
CA VAL A 299 1.28 -7.64 7.65
C VAL A 299 0.15 -6.82 7.02
N ARG A 300 0.51 -5.83 6.18
CA ARG A 300 -0.42 -4.91 5.50
C ARG A 300 -1.17 -5.54 4.33
N ILE A 301 -0.59 -6.53 3.66
CA ILE A 301 -1.16 -7.17 2.47
C ILE A 301 -1.34 -8.64 2.78
N ARG A 302 -2.57 -9.14 2.70
CA ARG A 302 -2.93 -10.52 3.01
C ARG A 302 -3.66 -11.15 1.82
N HIS A 303 -3.41 -12.43 1.60
CA HIS A 303 -4.02 -13.20 0.52
C HIS A 303 -4.88 -14.30 1.12
N TYR A 304 -6.08 -14.49 0.58
CA TYR A 304 -7.09 -15.39 1.15
C TYR A 304 -7.73 -16.29 0.11
N GLY A 305 -8.26 -17.42 0.59
CA GLY A 305 -9.01 -18.38 -0.21
C GLY A 305 -8.19 -18.91 -1.38
N ILE A 306 -8.79 -18.91 -2.58
CA ILE A 306 -8.13 -19.41 -3.79
C ILE A 306 -6.87 -18.60 -4.19
N LEU A 307 -6.69 -17.40 -3.64
CA LEU A 307 -5.53 -16.54 -3.89
C LEU A 307 -4.45 -16.66 -2.79
N ALA A 308 -4.65 -17.48 -1.76
CA ALA A 308 -3.69 -17.66 -0.68
C ALA A 308 -2.36 -18.23 -1.20
N SER A 309 -1.23 -17.79 -0.65
CA SER A 309 0.11 -18.15 -1.16
C SER A 309 0.37 -19.65 -1.23
N SER A 310 -0.19 -20.44 -0.30
CA SER A 310 -0.04 -21.89 -0.25
C SER A 310 -0.88 -22.64 -1.30
N LEU A 311 -1.90 -22.01 -1.86
CA LEU A 311 -2.86 -22.65 -2.78
C LEU A 311 -2.82 -22.05 -4.19
N LYS A 312 -2.40 -20.79 -4.32
CA LYS A 312 -2.58 -19.99 -5.55
C LYS A 312 -1.99 -20.63 -6.81
N GLN A 313 -0.88 -21.37 -6.70
CA GLN A 313 -0.26 -22.01 -7.87
C GLN A 313 -1.12 -23.17 -8.37
N LYS A 314 -1.47 -24.11 -7.50
CA LYS A 314 -2.33 -25.26 -7.83
C LYS A 314 -3.71 -24.81 -8.34
N VAL A 315 -4.29 -23.82 -7.67
CA VAL A 315 -5.56 -23.21 -8.08
C VAL A 315 -5.45 -22.57 -9.45
N ARG A 316 -4.39 -21.78 -9.70
CA ARG A 316 -4.20 -21.12 -10.99
C ARG A 316 -4.12 -22.14 -12.12
N GLU A 317 -3.30 -23.17 -11.97
CA GLU A 317 -3.16 -24.24 -12.96
C GLU A 317 -4.53 -24.91 -13.27
N LEU A 318 -5.31 -25.25 -12.24
CA LEU A 318 -6.65 -25.82 -12.38
C LEU A 318 -7.64 -24.87 -13.09
N VAL A 319 -7.57 -23.58 -12.77
CA VAL A 319 -8.49 -22.57 -13.31
C VAL A 319 -8.11 -22.21 -14.75
N GLU A 320 -6.82 -22.09 -15.06
CA GLU A 320 -6.33 -21.80 -16.41
C GLU A 320 -6.72 -22.89 -17.42
N GLN A 321 -6.83 -24.15 -16.99
CA GLN A 321 -7.37 -25.23 -17.83
C GLN A 321 -8.85 -25.04 -18.18
N GLN A 322 -9.60 -24.26 -17.41
CA GLN A 322 -11.05 -24.10 -17.58
C GLN A 322 -11.44 -22.78 -18.24
N ILE A 323 -10.71 -21.69 -17.96
CA ILE A 323 -11.01 -20.35 -18.46
C ILE A 323 -9.86 -19.70 -19.24
N GLY A 324 -8.79 -20.46 -19.52
CA GLY A 324 -7.59 -19.96 -20.19
C GLY A 324 -6.71 -19.09 -19.29
N LYS A 325 -5.55 -18.72 -19.82
CA LYS A 325 -4.60 -17.80 -19.18
C LYS A 325 -5.04 -16.36 -19.34
N ALA A 326 -4.76 -15.53 -18.33
CA ALA A 326 -4.98 -14.09 -18.45
C ALA A 326 -3.99 -13.49 -19.46
N THR A 327 -4.50 -12.72 -20.42
CA THR A 327 -3.65 -11.96 -21.35
C THR A 327 -3.04 -10.77 -20.63
N ILE A 328 -1.71 -10.76 -20.49
CA ILE A 328 -0.95 -9.69 -19.86
C ILE A 328 -0.07 -9.05 -20.93
N LYS A 329 -0.19 -7.74 -21.11
CA LYS A 329 0.71 -6.99 -22.01
C LYS A 329 2.11 -6.94 -21.40
N GLU A 330 3.13 -7.13 -22.23
CA GLU A 330 4.51 -6.92 -21.79
C GLU A 330 4.70 -5.49 -21.28
N ARG A 331 5.43 -5.37 -20.17
CA ARG A 331 5.82 -4.08 -19.61
C ARG A 331 7.23 -3.72 -20.04
N PRO A 332 7.49 -2.43 -20.33
CA PRO A 332 8.85 -1.98 -20.62
C PRO A 332 9.76 -2.31 -19.43
N PRO A 333 11.03 -2.70 -19.65
CA PRO A 333 11.96 -3.07 -18.58
C PRO A 333 12.13 -1.94 -17.55
N LEU A 334 12.42 -2.32 -16.31
CA LEU A 334 12.64 -1.35 -15.23
C LEU A 334 13.95 -0.61 -15.47
N LYS A 335 13.89 0.71 -15.64
CA LYS A 335 15.06 1.56 -15.91
C LYS A 335 15.97 1.82 -14.70
N HIS A 336 15.75 1.15 -13.57
CA HIS A 336 16.42 1.46 -12.29
C HIS A 336 17.94 1.19 -12.28
N ARG A 337 18.45 0.35 -13.17
CA ARG A 337 19.88 0.12 -13.39
C ARG A 337 20.37 0.63 -14.73
N VAL A 338 19.53 1.30 -15.51
CA VAL A 338 19.96 1.85 -16.79
C VAL A 338 20.73 3.15 -16.52
N CYS A 339 21.93 3.25 -17.09
CA CYS A 339 22.75 4.45 -17.04
C CYS A 339 21.98 5.66 -17.57
N TYR A 340 21.89 6.73 -16.79
CA TYR A 340 21.14 7.92 -17.18
C TYR A 340 21.91 8.84 -18.15
N THR A 341 23.21 8.63 -18.33
CA THR A 341 24.01 9.33 -19.35
C THR A 341 23.73 8.77 -20.74
N CYS A 342 23.91 7.47 -20.96
CA CYS A 342 23.76 6.88 -22.30
C CYS A 342 22.41 6.21 -22.56
N SER A 343 21.59 5.98 -21.52
CA SER A 343 20.31 5.25 -21.59
C SER A 343 20.40 3.82 -22.17
N LYS A 344 21.62 3.26 -22.31
CA LYS A 344 21.90 1.95 -22.93
C LYS A 344 22.52 0.97 -21.93
N GLY A 345 23.64 1.34 -21.31
CA GLY A 345 24.37 0.48 -20.38
C GLY A 345 23.66 0.28 -19.05
N GLN A 346 24.03 -0.78 -18.33
CA GLN A 346 23.64 -1.04 -16.96
C GLN A 346 24.66 -0.45 -15.97
N LEU A 347 24.17 -0.07 -14.81
CA LEU A 347 24.95 0.41 -13.68
C LEU A 347 25.44 -0.79 -12.86
N VAL A 348 26.76 -0.91 -12.75
CA VAL A 348 27.46 -1.91 -11.94
C VAL A 348 28.09 -1.20 -10.75
N THR A 349 27.72 -1.60 -9.53
CA THR A 349 28.28 -1.00 -8.32
C THR A 349 29.75 -1.38 -8.17
N LEU A 350 30.62 -0.38 -8.12
CA LEU A 350 32.05 -0.56 -7.89
C LEU A 350 32.39 -0.55 -6.41
N ILE A 351 31.83 0.42 -5.67
CA ILE A 351 32.12 0.60 -4.25
C ILE A 351 30.90 1.10 -3.49
N THR A 352 30.79 0.69 -2.24
CA THR A 352 29.85 1.21 -1.25
C THR A 352 30.62 1.92 -0.13
N PHE A 353 30.07 3.00 0.40
CA PHE A 353 30.66 3.76 1.50
C PHE A 353 29.63 4.02 2.59
N ASP A 354 30.11 4.20 3.83
CA ASP A 354 29.29 4.44 5.02
C ASP A 354 29.05 5.95 5.25
N ALA A 355 28.58 6.31 6.46
CA ALA A 355 28.25 7.69 6.79
C ALA A 355 29.46 8.63 6.93
N ARG A 356 30.70 8.12 6.87
CA ARG A 356 31.94 8.91 7.01
C ARG A 356 32.29 9.72 5.77
N GLY A 357 31.52 9.61 4.69
CA GLY A 357 31.66 10.42 3.49
C GLY A 357 31.93 9.58 2.24
N PRO A 358 31.93 10.21 1.05
CA PRO A 358 32.30 9.51 -0.18
C PRO A 358 33.74 9.02 -0.12
N PRO A 359 34.12 8.02 -0.95
CA PRO A 359 35.52 7.64 -1.08
C PRO A 359 36.36 8.84 -1.53
N PRO A 360 37.65 8.91 -1.17
CA PRO A 360 38.46 10.06 -1.53
C PRO A 360 38.66 10.14 -3.05
N LEU A 361 38.90 11.36 -3.55
CA LEU A 361 38.86 11.67 -4.98
C LEU A 361 39.93 10.92 -5.79
N ASP A 362 41.04 10.58 -5.16
CA ASP A 362 42.11 9.72 -5.67
C ASP A 362 41.62 8.30 -5.98
N LEU A 363 40.83 7.70 -5.09
CA LEU A 363 40.20 6.40 -5.33
C LEU A 363 39.20 6.47 -6.48
N LEU A 364 38.43 7.56 -6.58
CA LEU A 364 37.50 7.78 -7.70
C LEU A 364 38.26 7.95 -9.03
N ALA A 365 39.39 8.67 -9.02
CA ALA A 365 40.25 8.84 -10.19
C ALA A 365 40.87 7.51 -10.64
N TYR A 366 41.32 6.67 -9.70
CA TYR A 366 41.79 5.32 -10.01
C TYR A 366 40.70 4.46 -10.66
N LEU A 367 39.45 4.54 -10.15
CA LEU A 367 38.31 3.80 -10.71
C LEU A 367 37.89 4.29 -12.11
N THR A 368 38.29 5.49 -12.53
CA THR A 368 38.09 5.98 -13.91
C THR A 368 39.18 5.56 -14.90
N GLN A 369 40.29 5.01 -14.42
CA GLN A 369 41.43 4.56 -15.26
C GLN A 369 41.36 3.07 -15.62
N ILE A 370 40.44 2.31 -15.01
CA ILE A 370 40.08 0.91 -15.30
C ILE A 370 38.82 0.92 -16.15
#